data_AF-A0A6A8MD06-F1
#
_entry.id   AF-A0A6A8MD06-F1
#
_cell.length_a   1.000
_cell.length_b   1.000
_cell.length_c   1.000
_cell.angle_alpha   90.00
_cell.angle_beta   90.00
_cell.angle_gamma   90.00
#
_symmetry.space_group_name_H-M   'P 1'
#
loop_
_entity.id
_entity.type
_entity.pdbx_description
1 polymer ?
#
loop_
_entity_poly.entity_id
_entity_poly.type
_entity_poly.pdbx_seq_one_letter_code
_entity_poly.pdbx_strand_id
1 'polypeptide(L)'
;MTLLITVFAAVISTALWYRGLPDDRMRTGILCWMYWGASLMWLVDAVVEYRELKAAYFTPAPADMLNDAFLGLAVVALGLTIWIVRLLILDPKGAIREMLSRKNESGRNKAASDRR
;
A
#
# COMPACT_ATOMS: atom_id res chain seq x y z
N MET A 1 -1.15 -6.33 17.87
CA MET A 1 -2.23 -5.80 16.95
C MET A 1 -1.79 -5.64 15.50
N THR A 2 -0.49 -5.37 15.30
CA THR A 2 0.22 -5.35 14.01
C THR A 2 -0.18 -6.46 13.03
N LEU A 3 -0.09 -7.72 13.44
CA LEU A 3 -0.38 -8.90 12.60
C LEU A 3 -1.77 -8.85 11.96
N LEU A 4 -2.80 -8.53 12.75
CA LEU A 4 -4.18 -8.49 12.26
C LEU A 4 -4.32 -7.48 11.11
N ILE A 5 -3.74 -6.29 11.29
CA ILE A 5 -3.79 -5.19 10.33
C ILE A 5 -3.10 -5.58 9.02
N THR A 6 -1.89 -6.15 9.07
CA THR A 6 -1.19 -6.56 7.85
C THR A 6 -1.81 -7.74 7.15
N VAL A 7 -2.43 -8.68 7.87
CA VAL A 7 -3.14 -9.81 7.25
C VAL A 7 -4.35 -9.29 6.46
N PHE A 8 -5.15 -8.39 7.04
CA PHE A 8 -6.24 -7.74 6.29
C PHE A 8 -5.71 -6.98 5.07
N ALA A 9 -4.63 -6.21 5.21
CA ALA A 9 -4.01 -5.50 4.09
C ALA A 9 -3.51 -6.46 3.00
N ALA A 10 -2.92 -7.59 3.37
CA ALA A 10 -2.44 -8.63 2.45
C ALA A 10 -3.59 -9.29 1.70
N VAL A 11 -4.69 -9.64 2.39
CA VAL A 11 -5.89 -10.24 1.79
C VAL A 11 -6.54 -9.27 0.79
N ILE A 12 -6.73 -8.00 1.18
CA ILE A 12 -7.30 -6.97 0.30
C ILE A 12 -6.41 -6.77 -0.93
N SER A 13 -5.09 -6.68 -0.74
CA SER A 13 -4.13 -6.53 -1.84
C SER A 13 -4.17 -7.72 -2.79
N THR A 14 -4.29 -8.94 -2.26
CA THR A 14 -4.42 -10.17 -3.06
C THR A 14 -5.73 -10.19 -3.84
N ALA A 15 -6.83 -9.76 -3.24
CA ALA A 15 -8.12 -9.66 -3.92
C ALA A 15 -8.11 -8.63 -5.06
N LEU A 16 -7.47 -7.47 -4.84
CA LEU A 16 -7.28 -6.44 -5.87
C LEU A 16 -6.37 -6.93 -7.00
N TRP A 17 -5.30 -7.66 -6.65
CA TRP A 17 -4.41 -8.27 -7.62
C TRP A 17 -5.11 -9.33 -8.47
N TYR A 18 -5.89 -10.20 -7.85
CA TYR A 18 -6.66 -11.23 -8.56
C TYR A 18 -7.69 -10.64 -9.52
N ARG A 19 -8.34 -9.52 -9.15
CA ARG A 19 -9.26 -8.78 -10.04
C ARG A 19 -8.56 -8.11 -11.23
N GLY A 20 -7.26 -7.85 -11.14
CA GLY A 20 -6.47 -7.17 -12.16
C GLY A 20 -5.87 -8.09 -13.22
N LEU A 21 -5.99 -9.41 -13.08
CA LEU A 21 -5.43 -10.38 -14.03
C LEU A 21 -6.23 -10.42 -15.36
N PRO A 22 -5.57 -10.66 -16.51
CA PRO A 22 -4.14 -11.01 -16.69
C PRO A 22 -3.20 -9.80 -16.83
N ASP A 23 -3.72 -8.57 -16.88
CA ASP A 23 -2.97 -7.40 -17.34
C ASP A 23 -2.35 -6.56 -16.22
N ASP A 24 -2.40 -7.02 -14.94
CA ASP A 24 -2.06 -6.34 -13.66
C ASP A 24 -1.61 -4.88 -13.82
N ARG A 25 -2.50 -4.05 -14.37
CA ARG A 25 -2.14 -2.69 -14.80
C ARG A 25 -1.78 -1.81 -13.62
N MET A 26 -2.25 -2.19 -12.44
CA MET A 26 -2.00 -1.48 -11.19
C MET A 26 -0.79 -2.02 -10.43
N ARG A 27 -0.09 -3.05 -10.95
CA ARG A 27 1.12 -3.66 -10.36
C ARG A 27 0.96 -3.97 -8.88
N THR A 28 -0.21 -4.49 -8.54
CA THR A 28 -0.64 -4.72 -7.14
C THR A 28 0.06 -5.92 -6.52
N GLY A 29 0.73 -6.75 -7.33
CA GLY A 29 1.56 -7.86 -6.85
C GLY A 29 2.63 -7.43 -5.85
N ILE A 30 3.20 -6.22 -5.97
CA ILE A 30 4.22 -5.76 -5.01
C ILE A 30 3.64 -5.52 -3.61
N LEU A 31 2.39 -5.04 -3.49
CA LEU A 31 1.75 -4.92 -2.17
C LEU A 31 1.48 -6.29 -1.56
N CYS A 32 1.12 -7.27 -2.38
CA CYS A 32 0.93 -8.64 -1.92
C CYS A 32 2.21 -9.15 -1.27
N TRP A 33 3.36 -9.03 -1.95
CA TRP A 33 4.65 -9.45 -1.40
C TRP A 33 5.04 -8.69 -0.12
N MET A 34 4.83 -7.37 -0.08
CA MET A 34 5.16 -6.56 1.09
C MET A 34 4.31 -6.94 2.31
N TYR A 35 2.99 -7.03 2.16
CA TYR A 35 2.10 -7.29 3.29
C TYR A 35 2.09 -8.76 3.72
N TRP A 36 2.25 -9.72 2.80
CA TRP A 36 2.46 -11.12 3.18
C TRP A 36 3.79 -11.30 3.92
N GLY A 37 4.86 -10.63 3.47
CA GLY A 37 6.15 -10.64 4.18
C GLY A 37 6.05 -10.09 5.60
N ALA A 38 5.42 -8.92 5.77
CA ALA A 38 5.19 -8.32 7.09
C ALA A 38 4.30 -9.20 7.98
N SER A 39 3.25 -9.82 7.41
CA SER A 39 2.37 -10.72 8.13
C SER A 39 3.09 -11.97 8.63
N LEU A 40 4.00 -12.55 7.82
CA LEU A 40 4.80 -13.70 8.23
C LEU A 40 5.79 -13.34 9.34
N MET A 41 6.46 -12.18 9.24
CA MET A 41 7.35 -11.70 10.30
C MET A 41 6.60 -11.59 11.64
N TRP A 42 5.49 -10.86 11.65
CA TRP A 42 4.70 -10.68 12.86
C TRP A 42 3.97 -11.94 13.34
N LEU A 43 3.79 -12.93 12.46
CA LEU A 43 3.27 -14.24 12.85
C LEU A 43 4.29 -14.98 13.69
N VAL A 44 5.56 -14.94 13.29
CA VAL A 44 6.65 -15.55 14.07
C VAL A 44 6.77 -14.86 15.43
N ASP A 45 6.75 -13.51 15.45
CA ASP A 45 6.78 -12.75 16.71
C ASP A 45 5.61 -13.14 17.63
N ALA A 46 4.38 -13.18 17.09
CA ALA A 46 3.20 -13.59 17.84
C ALA A 46 3.29 -15.02 18.41
N VAL A 47 3.86 -15.96 17.66
CA VAL A 47 4.04 -17.34 18.13
C VAL A 47 5.06 -17.41 19.26
N VAL A 48 6.20 -16.71 19.13
CA VAL A 48 7.24 -16.69 20.18
C VAL A 48 6.71 -16.04 21.45
N GLU A 49 6.07 -14.88 21.33
CA GLU A 49 5.50 -14.13 22.44
C GLU A 49 4.39 -14.92 23.15
N TYR A 50 3.54 -15.62 22.39
CA TYR A 50 2.53 -16.52 22.95
C TYR A 50 3.15 -17.67 23.75
N ARG A 51 4.32 -18.20 23.36
CA ARG A 51 4.97 -19.27 24.13
C ARG A 51 5.46 -18.82 25.50
N GLU A 52 5.85 -17.55 25.62
CA GLU A 52 6.33 -16.95 26.86
C GLU A 52 5.18 -16.50 27.76
N LEU A 53 4.25 -15.71 27.20
CA LEU A 53 3.15 -15.09 27.95
C LEU A 53 1.90 -15.99 28.09
N LYS A 54 1.77 -17.01 27.24
CA LYS A 54 0.61 -17.93 27.19
C LYS A 54 -0.71 -17.15 27.15
N ALA A 55 -1.59 -17.35 28.13
CA ALA A 55 -2.89 -16.68 28.20
C ALA A 55 -2.76 -15.16 28.36
N ALA A 56 -1.67 -14.65 28.95
CA ALA A 56 -1.46 -13.22 29.13
C ALA A 56 -1.22 -12.48 27.80
N TYR A 57 -0.85 -13.19 26.74
CA TYR A 57 -0.74 -12.65 25.38
C TYR A 57 -2.05 -12.03 24.87
N PHE A 58 -3.20 -12.56 25.30
CA PHE A 58 -4.52 -12.05 24.91
C PHE A 58 -5.03 -10.92 25.79
N THR A 59 -4.31 -10.59 26.86
CA THR A 59 -4.63 -9.49 27.78
C THR A 59 -3.49 -8.47 27.88
N PRO A 60 -2.99 -7.93 26.74
CA PRO A 60 -1.94 -6.92 26.75
C PRO A 60 -2.48 -5.61 27.34
N ALA A 61 -1.57 -4.75 27.82
CA ALA A 61 -1.96 -3.43 28.29
C ALA A 61 -2.51 -2.59 27.12
N PRO A 62 -3.54 -1.74 27.35
CA PRO A 62 -4.13 -0.94 26.28
C PRO A 62 -3.13 -0.02 25.55
N ALA A 63 -2.11 0.49 26.25
CA ALA A 63 -1.06 1.32 25.66
C ALA A 63 -0.22 0.54 24.64
N ASP A 64 0.16 -0.70 24.97
CA ASP A 64 0.95 -1.56 24.09
C ASP A 64 0.14 -1.97 22.86
N MET A 65 -1.15 -2.29 23.05
CA MET A 65 -2.07 -2.55 21.93
C MET A 65 -2.17 -1.37 20.97
N LEU A 66 -2.23 -0.14 21.50
CA LEU A 66 -2.37 1.07 20.71
C LEU A 66 -1.08 1.37 19.94
N ASN A 67 0.08 1.19 20.58
CA ASN A 67 1.38 1.35 19.94
C ASN A 67 1.57 0.34 18.79
N ASP A 68 1.23 -0.93 19.02
CA ASP A 68 1.21 -1.97 17.99
C ASP A 68 0.27 -1.62 16.83
N ALA A 69 -0.93 -1.12 17.14
CA ALA A 69 -1.88 -0.74 16.11
C ALA A 69 -1.33 0.42 15.26
N PHE A 70 -0.71 1.42 15.90
CA PHE A 70 -0.07 2.53 15.22
C PHE A 70 1.07 2.04 14.30
N LEU A 71 1.93 1.14 14.80
CA LEU A 71 3.00 0.55 13.99
C LEU A 71 2.43 -0.23 12.79
N GLY A 72 1.38 -1.03 13.01
CA GLY A 72 0.67 -1.75 11.96
C GLY A 72 0.14 -0.83 10.86
N LEU A 73 -0.53 0.26 11.26
CA LEU A 73 -1.05 1.28 10.34
C LEU A 73 0.07 2.02 9.60
N ALA A 74 1.17 2.34 10.27
CA ALA A 74 2.32 3.01 9.66
C ALA A 74 2.95 2.17 8.56
N VAL A 75 3.11 0.86 8.77
CA VAL A 75 3.63 -0.07 7.75
C VAL A 75 2.69 -0.16 6.55
N VAL A 76 1.37 -0.23 6.78
CA VAL A 76 0.39 -0.19 5.68
C VAL A 76 0.45 1.12 4.91
N ALA A 77 0.50 2.25 5.61
CA ALA A 77 0.62 3.56 4.97
C ALA A 77 1.88 3.65 4.10
N LEU A 78 3.03 3.21 4.62
CA LEU A 78 4.30 3.21 3.91
C LEU A 78 4.27 2.28 2.68
N GLY A 79 3.69 1.08 2.81
CA GLY A 79 3.52 0.15 1.69
C GLY A 79 2.66 0.74 0.57
N LEU A 80 1.55 1.41 0.92
CA LEU A 80 0.71 2.14 -0.02
C LEU A 80 1.46 3.31 -0.67
N THR A 81 2.24 4.07 0.11
CA THR A 81 3.03 5.20 -0.41
C THR A 81 4.06 4.73 -1.45
N ILE A 82 4.83 3.68 -1.14
CA ILE A 82 5.81 3.09 -2.08
C ILE A 82 5.10 2.64 -3.37
N TRP A 83 3.95 1.97 -3.23
CA TRP A 83 3.17 1.54 -4.37
C TRP A 83 2.68 2.71 -5.23
N ILE A 84 2.12 3.76 -4.62
CA ILE A 84 1.66 4.96 -5.33
C ILE A 84 2.81 5.63 -6.08
N VAL A 85 3.95 5.87 -5.42
CA VAL A 85 5.13 6.47 -6.06
C VAL A 85 5.55 5.65 -7.28
N ARG A 86 5.59 4.33 -7.14
CA ARG A 86 5.95 3.43 -8.24
C ARG A 86 4.93 3.50 -9.39
N LEU A 87 3.64 3.52 -9.07
CA LEU A 87 2.55 3.60 -10.05
C LEU A 87 2.60 4.92 -10.83
N LEU A 88 2.90 6.04 -10.16
CA LEU A 88 3.09 7.35 -10.79
C LEU A 88 4.31 7.38 -11.73
N ILE A 89 5.44 6.76 -11.34
CA ILE A 89 6.66 6.74 -12.17
C ILE A 89 6.47 5.90 -13.43
N LEU A 90 5.85 4.72 -13.29
CA LEU A 90 5.67 3.79 -14.40
C LEU A 90 4.54 4.21 -15.33
N ASP A 91 3.59 5.00 -14.82
CA ASP A 91 2.38 5.48 -15.51
C ASP A 91 1.83 4.43 -16.50
N PRO A 92 1.43 3.24 -16.03
CA PRO A 92 1.04 2.13 -16.91
C PRO A 92 -0.20 2.43 -17.75
N LYS A 93 -0.97 3.46 -17.39
CA LYS A 93 -2.14 3.94 -18.13
C LYS A 93 -1.83 5.13 -19.04
N GLY A 94 -0.63 5.71 -18.96
CA GLY A 94 -0.28 6.94 -19.67
C GLY A 94 -1.10 8.16 -19.25
N ALA A 95 -1.85 8.07 -18.15
CA ALA A 95 -2.82 9.08 -17.76
C ALA A 95 -2.13 10.38 -17.34
N ILE A 96 -0.96 10.29 -16.70
CA ILE A 96 -0.17 11.45 -16.30
C ILE A 96 0.44 12.10 -17.56
N ARG A 97 0.97 11.28 -18.47
CA ARG A 97 1.51 11.77 -19.74
C ARG A 97 0.44 12.45 -20.60
N GLU A 98 -0.77 11.89 -20.67
CA GLU A 98 -1.90 12.46 -21.40
C GLU A 98 -2.35 13.80 -20.79
N MET A 99 -2.47 13.87 -19.46
CA MET A 99 -2.79 15.13 -18.76
C MET A 99 -1.73 16.22 -19.01
N LEU A 100 -0.44 15.86 -18.98
CA LEU A 100 0.66 16.81 -19.25
C LEU A 100 0.67 17.29 -20.70
N SER A 101 0.47 16.39 -21.67
CA SER A 101 0.39 16.74 -23.09
C SER A 101 -0.78 17.69 -23.39
N ARG A 102 -1.98 17.41 -22.85
CA ARG A 102 -3.15 18.29 -23.02
C ARG A 102 -2.93 19.67 -22.41
N LYS A 103 -2.23 19.75 -21.27
CA LYS A 103 -1.87 21.04 -20.64
C LYS A 103 -0.91 21.86 -21.50
N ASN A 104 0.09 21.22 -22.11
CA ASN A 104 1.03 21.88 -23.03
C ASN A 104 0.34 22.40 -24.29
N GLU A 105 -0.58 21.62 -24.88
CA GLU A 105 -1.34 22.05 -26.06
C GLU A 105 -2.28 23.23 -25.76
N SER A 106 -2.98 23.20 -24.62
CA SER A 106 -3.83 24.30 -24.17
C SER A 106 -3.05 25.59 -23.93
N GLY A 107 -1.87 25.50 -23.31
CA GLY A 107 -0.98 26.65 -23.11
C GLY A 107 -0.46 27.24 -24.43
N ARG A 108 -0.13 26.37 -25.40
CA ARG A 108 0.37 26.81 -26.72
C ARG A 108 -0.71 27.49 -27.55
N ASN A 109 -1.95 26.99 -27.54
CA ASN A 109 -3.07 27.63 -28.24
C ASN A 109 -3.42 28.99 -27.64
N LYS A 110 -3.39 29.13 -26.32
CA LYS A 110 -3.62 30.42 -25.65
C LYS A 110 -2.55 31.46 -26.00
N ALA A 111 -1.27 31.07 -25.98
CA ALA A 111 -0.17 31.95 -26.37
C ALA A 111 -0.13 32.31 -27.87
N ALA A 112 -0.87 31.57 -28.71
CA ALA A 112 -1.03 31.85 -30.14
C ALA A 112 -2.23 32.77 -30.42
N SER A 113 -3.28 32.77 -29.58
CA SER A 113 -4.39 33.72 -29.72
C SER A 113 -4.06 35.11 -29.20
N ASP A 114 -3.28 35.23 -28.12
CA ASP A 114 -2.84 36.53 -27.56
C ASP A 114 -1.88 37.31 -28.48
N ARG A 115 -1.38 36.67 -29.55
CA ARG A 115 -0.47 37.27 -30.54
C ARG A 115 -1.14 37.72 -31.84
N ARG A 116 -2.46 37.57 -31.98
CA ARG A 116 -3.26 38.08 -33.10
C ARG A 116 -4.12 39.25 -32.66
#